data_AF-A0AAD5P6Z6-F1
#
_entry.id   AF-A0AAD5P6Z6-F1
#
_cell.length_a   1.000
_cell.length_b   1.000
_cell.length_c   1.000
_cell.angle_alpha   90.00
_cell.angle_beta   90.00
_cell.angle_gamma   90.00
#
_symmetry.space_group_name_H-M   'P 1'
#
loop_
_entity.id
_entity.type
_entity.pdbx_description
1 polymer ?
#
loop_
_entity_poly.entity_id
_entity_poly.type
_entity_poly.pdbx_seq_one_letter_code
_entity_poly.pdbx_strand_id
1 'polypeptide(L)'
;STRGSYIQVLFLPRFGDGVIAWSGQVQFYFRHNQDNKEHYFAYVRWYRTEAREQRFVVEGLEEWRSRFMDDEKHSILPIHRIYLQIAIVAYGPQNNPNTSKIVIIPGERIVHV
;
A
#
# COMPACT_ATOMS: atom_id res chain seq x y z
N SER A 1 -3.47 1.18 -19.43
CA SER A 1 -2.41 0.92 -18.42
C SER A 1 -2.23 2.18 -17.61
N THR A 2 -2.92 2.29 -16.47
CA THR A 2 -2.80 3.41 -15.55
C THR A 2 -1.51 3.25 -14.76
N ARG A 3 -0.53 4.10 -15.05
CA ARG A 3 0.80 4.16 -14.41
C ARG A 3 0.67 4.72 -12.98
N GLY A 4 0.00 4.00 -12.09
CA GLY A 4 -0.03 4.31 -10.66
C GLY A 4 1.29 3.91 -9.98
N SER A 5 1.77 4.72 -9.05
CA SER A 5 2.85 4.32 -8.13
C SER A 5 2.23 3.54 -6.97
N TYR A 6 2.44 2.22 -6.95
CA TYR A 6 1.94 1.37 -5.86
C TYR A 6 3.08 1.04 -4.91
N ILE A 7 2.74 1.01 -3.62
CA ILE A 7 3.72 0.82 -2.56
C ILE A 7 3.20 -0.14 -1.49
N GLN A 8 4.13 -0.72 -0.75
CA GLN A 8 3.86 -1.40 0.50
C GLN A 8 4.56 -0.66 1.66
N VAL A 9 3.87 -0.53 2.79
CA VAL A 9 4.36 0.05 4.05
C VAL A 9 4.23 -0.98 5.16
N LEU A 10 5.28 -1.10 5.98
CA LEU A 10 5.25 -1.93 7.17
C LEU A 10 4.83 -1.10 8.38
N PHE A 11 3.69 -1.43 8.97
CA PHE A 11 3.28 -0.92 10.26
C PHE A 11 3.71 -1.88 11.36
N LEU A 12 4.48 -1.35 12.32
CA LEU A 12 4.81 -2.04 13.56
C LEU A 12 3.68 -1.76 14.56
N PRO A 13 2.78 -2.72 14.85
CA PRO A 13 1.78 -2.51 15.88
C PRO A 13 2.47 -2.38 17.24
N ARG A 14 1.89 -1.56 18.12
CA ARG A 14 2.44 -1.26 19.44
C ARG A 14 2.48 -2.47 20.39
N PHE A 15 1.81 -3.58 20.06
CA PHE A 15 1.53 -4.67 20.99
C PHE A 15 2.06 -6.05 20.57
N GLY A 16 3.07 -6.12 19.69
CA GLY A 16 3.78 -7.38 19.41
C GLY A 16 3.04 -8.38 18.51
N ASP A 17 1.88 -8.01 17.96
CA ASP A 17 1.05 -8.84 17.07
C ASP A 17 1.62 -9.06 15.64
N GLY A 18 2.94 -8.96 15.48
CA GLY A 18 3.64 -9.11 14.20
C GLY A 18 3.56 -7.88 13.31
N VAL A 19 4.46 -7.81 12.32
CA VAL A 19 4.50 -6.72 11.33
C VAL A 19 3.28 -6.82 10.41
N ILE A 20 2.52 -5.72 10.23
CA ILE A 20 1.41 -5.68 9.28
C ILE A 20 1.85 -4.89 8.04
N ALA A 21 1.85 -5.54 6.89
CA ALA A 21 2.12 -4.92 5.60
C ALA A 21 0.84 -4.35 4.99
N TRP A 22 0.86 -3.07 4.62
CA TRP A 22 -0.25 -2.37 3.97
C TRP A 22 0.16 -1.97 2.56
N SER A 23 -0.69 -2.31 1.59
CA SER A 23 -0.43 -2.03 0.18
C SER A 23 -1.43 -1.02 -0.35
N GLY A 24 -0.94 -0.07 -1.13
CA GLY A 24 -1.77 1.06 -1.58
C GLY A 24 -1.24 1.74 -2.84
N GLN A 25 -2.05 2.65 -3.36
CA GLN A 25 -1.70 3.50 -4.48
C GLN A 25 -1.40 4.91 -3.99
N VAL A 26 -0.19 5.40 -4.28
CA VAL A 26 0.17 6.80 -4.07
C VAL A 26 -0.66 7.65 -5.03
N GLN A 27 -1.35 8.63 -4.48
CA GLN A 27 -2.12 9.59 -5.25
C GLN A 27 -1.27 10.83 -5.58
N PHE A 28 -0.48 11.30 -4.61
CA PHE A 28 0.50 12.37 -4.81
C PHE A 28 1.55 12.40 -3.68
N TYR A 29 2.68 13.02 -3.97
CA TYR A 29 3.71 13.38 -2.99
C TYR A 29 3.65 14.88 -2.72
N PHE A 30 4.01 15.29 -1.50
CA PHE A 30 4.07 16.69 -1.15
C PHE A 30 5.19 16.99 -0.15
N ARG A 31 5.68 18.22 -0.21
CA ARG A 31 6.69 18.77 0.70
C ARG A 31 6.00 19.61 1.76
N HIS A 32 6.44 19.47 3.00
CA HIS A 32 6.03 20.30 4.13
C HIS A 32 7.27 20.91 4.78
N ASN A 33 7.24 22.22 5.00
CA ASN A 33 8.34 22.95 5.63
C ASN A 33 7.93 23.30 7.06
N GLN A 34 8.72 22.84 8.03
CA GLN A 34 8.49 23.11 9.44
C GLN A 34 9.84 23.29 10.14
N ASP A 35 9.98 24.35 10.92
CA ASP A 35 11.20 24.66 11.69
C ASP A 35 12.49 24.67 10.84
N ASN A 36 12.42 25.27 9.64
CA ASN A 36 13.50 25.29 8.64
C ASN A 36 13.97 23.89 8.18
N LYS A 37 13.14 22.86 8.38
CA LYS A 37 13.38 21.50 7.88
C LYS A 37 12.36 21.16 6.82
N GLU A 38 12.83 20.50 5.77
CA GLU A 38 11.98 19.96 4.72
C GLU A 38 11.60 18.51 5.05
N HIS A 39 10.31 18.21 4.94
CA HIS A 39 9.76 16.89 5.13
C HIS A 39 8.96 16.49 3.90
N TYR A 40 9.14 15.25 3.46
CA TYR A 40 8.47 14.70 2.28
C TYR A 40 7.46 13.63 2.70
N PHE A 41 6.23 13.78 2.20
CA PHE A 41 5.11 12.92 2.51
C PHE A 41 4.46 12.37 1.24
N ALA A 42 3.78 11.24 1.38
CA ALA A 42 2.90 10.69 0.37
C ALA A 42 1.49 10.62 0.91
N TYR A 43 0.51 10.99 0.09
CA TYR A 43 -0.89 10.63 0.31
C TYR A 43 -1.22 9.37 -0.50
N VAL A 44 -1.74 8.37 0.20
CA VAL A 44 -1.86 6.99 -0.25
C VAL A 44 -3.25 6.47 0.07
N ARG A 45 -3.90 5.88 -0.93
CA ARG A 45 -5.16 5.14 -0.74
C ARG A 45 -4.83 3.66 -0.58
N TRP A 46 -5.26 3.08 0.54
CA TRP A 46 -4.94 1.70 0.91
C TRP A 46 -5.96 0.72 0.36
N TYR A 47 -5.50 -0.42 -0.15
CA TYR A 47 -6.41 -1.50 -0.51
C TYR A 47 -6.98 -2.18 0.74
N ARG A 48 -8.25 -2.55 0.71
CA ARG A 48 -8.89 -3.25 1.84
C ARG A 48 -8.40 -4.69 1.93
N THR A 49 -7.85 -5.05 3.09
CA THR A 49 -7.63 -6.45 3.49
C THR A 49 -8.81 -6.93 4.33
N GLU A 50 -9.44 -8.05 3.95
CA GLU A 50 -10.42 -8.72 4.81
C GLU A 50 -9.67 -9.74 5.67
N ALA A 51 -9.39 -9.35 6.91
CA ALA A 51 -8.63 -10.14 7.84
C ALA A 51 -9.33 -11.47 8.18
N ARG A 52 -8.88 -12.56 7.54
CA ARG A 52 -8.53 -13.87 8.13
C ARG A 52 -8.33 -14.97 7.06
N GLU A 53 -8.88 -14.80 5.86
CA GLU A 53 -9.01 -15.92 4.90
C GLU A 53 -8.36 -15.71 3.52
N GLN A 54 -7.65 -14.62 3.27
CA GLN A 54 -7.08 -14.35 1.92
C GLN A 54 -5.55 -14.25 1.86
N ARG A 55 -4.84 -14.84 2.82
CA ARG A 55 -3.42 -15.17 2.65
C ARG A 55 -3.27 -16.51 1.92
N PHE A 56 -3.94 -16.69 0.78
CA PHE A 56 -3.63 -17.83 -0.09
C PHE A 56 -2.42 -17.46 -0.93
N VAL A 57 -1.26 -17.80 -0.37
CA VAL A 57 0.04 -17.76 -1.01
C VAL A 57 0.06 -18.89 -2.03
N VAL A 58 -0.48 -18.65 -3.22
CA VAL A 58 0.01 -19.38 -4.39
C VAL A 58 1.35 -18.72 -4.71
N GLU A 59 2.45 -19.40 -4.40
CA GLU A 59 3.81 -19.03 -4.85
C GLU A 59 4.34 -17.63 -4.43
N GLY A 60 3.93 -17.11 -3.27
CA GLY A 60 4.42 -15.82 -2.74
C GLY A 60 3.61 -14.60 -3.15
N LEU A 61 2.49 -14.79 -3.85
CA LEU A 61 1.61 -13.73 -4.32
C LEU A 61 0.53 -13.42 -3.27
N GLU A 62 0.33 -12.13 -2.96
CA GLU A 62 -0.77 -11.71 -2.08
C GLU A 62 -1.98 -11.27 -2.89
N GLU A 63 -3.17 -11.76 -2.53
CA GLU A 63 -4.43 -11.41 -3.18
C GLU A 63 -5.28 -10.50 -2.29
N TRP A 64 -5.71 -9.36 -2.84
CA TRP A 64 -6.49 -8.35 -2.12
C TRP A 64 -7.71 -7.91 -2.93
N ARG A 65 -8.70 -7.28 -2.29
CA ARG A 65 -9.79 -6.62 -3.03
C ARG A 65 -9.27 -5.35 -3.69
N SER A 66 -9.75 -5.07 -4.91
CA SER A 66 -9.40 -3.86 -5.66
C SER A 66 -9.99 -2.55 -5.10
N ARG A 67 -10.85 -2.63 -4.08
CA ARG A 67 -11.48 -1.46 -3.44
C ARG A 67 -10.56 -0.82 -2.41
N PHE A 68 -10.43 0.51 -2.50
CA PHE A 68 -9.75 1.30 -1.48
C PHE A 68 -10.57 1.40 -0.19
N MET A 69 -9.87 1.43 0.93
CA MET A 69 -10.40 1.88 2.22
C MET A 69 -10.73 3.37 2.16
N ASP A 70 -11.55 3.83 3.10
CA ASP A 70 -11.77 5.26 3.31
C ASP A 70 -10.50 5.92 3.83
N ASP A 71 -10.40 7.24 3.65
CA ASP A 71 -9.23 7.98 4.10
C ASP A 71 -9.15 8.06 5.62
N GLU A 72 -7.97 7.76 6.15
CA GLU A 72 -7.70 7.78 7.58
C GLU A 72 -6.38 8.50 7.88
N LYS A 73 -6.06 8.66 9.17
CA LYS A 73 -4.80 9.26 9.65
C LYS A 73 -3.53 8.62 9.06
N HIS A 74 -3.62 7.37 8.61
CA HIS A 74 -2.51 6.62 8.01
C HIS A 74 -2.42 6.77 6.48
N SER A 75 -3.37 7.48 5.85
CA SER A 75 -3.32 7.80 4.41
C SER A 75 -2.22 8.81 4.08
N ILE A 76 -1.70 9.55 5.05
CA ILE A 76 -0.51 10.40 4.89
C ILE A 76 0.64 9.77 5.67
N LEU A 77 1.76 9.51 4.99
CA LEU A 77 2.98 9.03 5.65
C LEU A 77 4.25 9.71 5.12
N PRO A 78 5.29 9.84 5.95
CA PRO A 78 6.60 10.25 5.48
C PRO A 78 7.14 9.23 4.46
N ILE A 79 7.71 9.69 3.35
CA ILE A 79 8.16 8.79 2.27
C ILE A 79 9.18 7.74 2.72
N HIS A 80 9.96 8.03 3.77
CA HIS A 80 10.94 7.09 4.33
C HIS A 80 10.32 5.86 5.01
N ARG A 81 9.00 5.83 5.19
CA ARG A 81 8.27 4.65 5.67
C ARG A 81 7.85 3.71 4.54
N ILE A 82 8.08 4.07 3.28
CA ILE A 82 7.80 3.19 2.14
C ILE A 82 8.80 2.05 2.16
N TYR A 83 8.30 0.81 2.24
CA TYR A 83 9.13 -0.38 2.34
C TYR A 83 9.49 -0.93 0.95
N LEU A 84 8.49 -1.06 0.08
CA LEU A 84 8.63 -1.64 -1.26
C LEU A 84 7.83 -0.85 -2.28
N GLN A 85 8.35 -0.75 -3.50
CA GLN A 85 7.49 -0.57 -4.68
C GLN A 85 6.83 -1.91 -5.00
N ILE A 86 5.58 -1.88 -5.42
CA ILE A 86 4.85 -3.09 -5.82
C ILE A 86 4.29 -2.93 -7.23
N ALA A 87 4.20 -4.03 -7.96
CA ALA A 87 3.32 -4.11 -9.11
C ALA A 87 1.98 -4.70 -8.69
N ILE A 88 0.91 -4.27 -9.35
CA ILE A 88 -0.42 -4.85 -9.17
C ILE A 88 -0.94 -5.43 -10.48
N VAL A 89 -1.58 -6.59 -10.39
CA VAL A 89 -2.33 -7.16 -11.51
C VAL A 89 -3.79 -7.28 -11.06
N ALA A 90 -4.67 -6.52 -11.71
CA ALA A 90 -6.10 -6.58 -11.46
C ALA A 90 -6.74 -7.70 -12.28
N TYR A 91 -7.61 -8.49 -11.67
CA TYR A 91 -8.35 -9.55 -12.36
C TYR A 91 -9.76 -9.75 -11.76
N GLY A 92 -10.70 -10.25 -12.57
CA GLY A 92 -12.11 -10.40 -12.22
C GLY A 92 -13.06 -9.52 -13.04
N PRO A 93 -14.37 -9.50 -12.72
CA PRO A 93 -15.36 -8.73 -13.47
C PRO A 93 -15.07 -7.23 -13.36
N GLN A 94 -14.60 -6.61 -14.45
CA GLN A 94 -14.18 -5.20 -14.47
C GLN A 94 -15.25 -4.21 -13.97
N ASN A 95 -16.52 -4.60 -14.06
CA ASN A 95 -17.66 -3.75 -13.69
C ASN A 95 -18.08 -3.87 -12.22
N ASN A 96 -17.42 -4.73 -11.44
CA ASN A 96 -17.74 -4.91 -10.03
C ASN A 96 -16.46 -4.87 -9.17
N PRO A 97 -16.10 -3.70 -8.60
CA PRO A 97 -14.94 -3.56 -7.72
C PRO A 97 -15.08 -4.36 -6.42
N ASN A 98 -16.29 -4.82 -6.06
CA ASN A 98 -16.47 -5.70 -4.90
C ASN A 98 -16.01 -7.14 -5.17
N THR A 99 -15.91 -7.56 -6.44
CA THR A 99 -15.44 -8.89 -6.86
C THR A 99 -14.11 -8.88 -7.60
N SER A 100 -13.66 -7.70 -8.05
CA SER A 100 -12.35 -7.51 -8.65
C SER A 100 -11.25 -7.60 -7.59
N LYS A 101 -10.23 -8.38 -7.90
CA LYS A 101 -9.09 -8.67 -7.03
C LYS A 101 -7.82 -8.08 -7.61
N ILE A 102 -6.82 -7.88 -6.77
CA ILE A 102 -5.47 -7.50 -7.16
C ILE A 102 -4.49 -8.52 -6.62
N VAL A 103 -3.48 -8.83 -7.42
CA VAL A 103 -2.30 -9.56 -6.98
C VAL A 103 -1.17 -8.58 -6.77
N ILE A 104 -0.49 -8.71 -5.62
CA ILE A 104 0.65 -7.87 -5.25
C ILE A 104 1.94 -8.61 -5.56
N ILE A 105 2.79 -7.98 -6.36
CA ILE A 105 4.12 -8.46 -6.69
C ILE A 105 5.13 -7.51 -6.04
N PRO A 106 5.82 -7.92 -4.97
CA PRO A 106 6.82 -7.09 -4.32
C PRO A 106 8.01 -6.86 -5.27
N GLY A 107 8.46 -5.61 -5.39
CA GLY A 107 9.69 -5.24 -6.07
C GLY A 107 10.91 -5.24 -5.15
N GLU A 108 11.97 -4.57 -5.57
CA GLU A 108 13.17 -4.38 -4.75
C GLU A 108 12.91 -3.44 -3.56
N ARG A 109 13.61 -3.69 -2.45
CA ARG A 109 13.54 -2.85 -1.25
C ARG A 109 14.06 -1.45 -1.55
N ILE A 110 13.27 -0.43 -1.22
CA ILE A 110 13.73 0.95 -1.32
C ILE A 110 14.66 1.24 -0.15
N VAL A 111 15.91 1.61 -0.44
CA VAL A 111 16.85 2.14 0.54
C VAL A 111 16.87 3.65 0.37
N HIS A 112 16.36 4.37 1.37
CA HIS A 112 16.52 5.82 1.43
C HIS A 112 17.96 6.11 1.86
N VAL A 113 18.75 6.69 0.96
CA VAL A 113 20.11 7.20 1.21
C VAL A 113 20.02 8.58 1.84
#